data_AF-A0A3D5FKR4-F1
#
_entry.id   AF-A0A3D5FKR4-F1
#
_cell.length_a   1.000
_cell.length_b   1.000
_cell.length_c   1.000
_cell.angle_alpha   90.00
_cell.angle_beta   90.00
_cell.angle_gamma   90.00
#
_symmetry.space_group_name_H-M   'P 1'
#
loop_
_entity.id
_entity.type
_entity.pdbx_description
1 polymer ?
#
loop_
_entity_poly.entity_id
_entity_poly.type
_entity_poly.pdbx_seq_one_letter_code
_entity_poly.pdbx_strand_id
1 'polypeptide(L)' 'MPPPRRRDSLPRARKRFGQHFLVDNQALEAIAMLATQDIEQDRVVEIGPGRGALTRPLLARVDRLP' A
#
# COMPACT_ATOMS: atom_id res chain seq x y z
N MET A 1 -12.77 -2.60 -30.82
CA MET A 1 -12.59 -1.78 -29.60
C MET A 1 -12.72 -2.71 -28.40
N PRO A 2 -11.76 -2.80 -27.47
CA PRO A 2 -11.95 -3.58 -26.25
C PRO A 2 -12.97 -2.88 -25.34
N PRO A 3 -13.77 -3.62 -24.55
CA PRO A 3 -14.73 -3.02 -23.65
C PRO A 3 -14.03 -2.18 -22.55
N PRO A 4 -14.68 -1.13 -22.02
CA PRO A 4 -14.13 -0.38 -20.90
C PRO A 4 -13.94 -1.33 -19.72
N ARG A 5 -12.70 -1.43 -19.21
CA ARG A 5 -12.42 -2.15 -17.96
C ARG A 5 -13.37 -1.58 -16.90
N ARG A 6 -14.22 -2.43 -16.34
CA ARG A 6 -15.04 -2.06 -15.17
C ARG A 6 -14.08 -1.45 -14.15
N ARG A 7 -14.39 -0.25 -13.66
CA ARG A 7 -13.74 0.26 -12.46
C ARG A 7 -14.19 -0.67 -11.34
N ASP A 8 -13.45 -1.75 -11.13
CA ASP A 8 -13.75 -2.71 -10.08
C ASP A 8 -13.62 -1.97 -8.75
N SER A 9 -14.77 -1.63 -8.18
CA SER A 9 -14.83 -1.17 -6.79
C SER A 9 -14.21 -2.27 -5.93
N LEU A 10 -13.14 -1.94 -5.21
CA LEU A 10 -12.44 -2.89 -4.35
C LEU A 10 -13.43 -3.65 -3.46
N PRO A 11 -13.27 -4.97 -3.28
CA PRO A 11 -14.15 -5.77 -2.44
C PRO A 11 -14.33 -5.15 -1.05
N ARG A 12 -15.55 -5.29 -0.49
CA ARG A 12 -15.83 -4.88 0.89
C ARG A 12 -14.95 -5.66 1.87
N ALA A 13 -14.49 -4.98 2.93
CA ALA A 13 -13.72 -5.60 4.01
C ALA A 13 -14.46 -6.81 4.60
N ARG A 14 -13.75 -7.94 4.72
CA ARG A 14 -14.24 -9.17 5.34
C ARG A 14 -13.71 -9.26 6.77
N LYS A 15 -14.59 -9.11 7.75
CA LYS A 15 -14.23 -9.14 9.19
C LYS A 15 -13.46 -10.39 9.60
N ARG A 16 -13.81 -11.56 9.03
CA ARG A 16 -13.14 -12.84 9.33
C ARG A 16 -11.66 -12.88 8.97
N PHE A 17 -11.20 -11.96 8.11
CA PHE A 17 -9.80 -11.82 7.72
C PHE A 17 -9.11 -10.65 8.42
N GLY A 18 -9.75 -10.03 9.42
CA GLY A 18 -9.18 -8.89 10.14
C GLY A 18 -8.91 -7.67 9.25
N GLN A 19 -9.61 -7.54 8.12
CA GLN A 19 -9.38 -6.45 7.18
C GLN A 19 -9.86 -5.11 7.74
N HIS A 20 -8.94 -4.36 8.33
CA HIS A 20 -9.09 -2.96 8.69
C HIS A 20 -8.19 -2.14 7.77
N PHE A 21 -8.78 -1.24 6.97
CA PHE A 21 -8.01 -0.44 6.03
C PHE A 21 -7.60 0.88 6.67
N LEU A 22 -6.31 1.18 6.64
CA LEU A 22 -5.77 2.45 7.09
C LEU A 22 -6.22 3.57 6.14
N VAL A 23 -6.75 4.65 6.71
CA VAL A 23 -7.32 5.80 5.96
C VAL A 23 -6.71 7.14 6.36
N ASP A 24 -5.91 7.15 7.44
CA ASP A 24 -5.24 8.35 7.92
C ASP A 24 -3.93 8.57 7.15
N ASN A 25 -3.84 9.71 6.46
CA ASN A 25 -2.69 10.02 5.62
C ASN A 25 -1.42 10.32 6.43
N GLN A 26 -1.54 10.95 7.62
CA GLN A 26 -0.38 11.24 8.45
C GLN A 26 0.22 9.95 9.00
N ALA A 27 -0.62 9.01 9.42
CA ALA A 27 -0.16 7.70 9.86
C ALA A 27 0.52 6.94 8.70
N LEU A 28 -0.06 6.97 7.49
CA LEU A 28 0.53 6.35 6.30
C LEU A 28 1.92 6.90 5.98
N GLU A 29 2.09 8.22 5.99
CA GLU A 29 3.36 8.88 5.72
C GLU A 29 4.40 8.60 6.82
N ALA A 30 4.00 8.65 8.09
CA ALA A 30 4.87 8.37 9.21
C ALA A 30 5.38 6.92 9.19
N ILE A 31 4.49 5.95 8.96
CA ILE A 31 4.87 4.53 8.82
C ILE A 31 5.83 4.35 7.66
N ALA A 32 5.52 4.91 6.48
CA ALA A 32 6.37 4.78 5.32
C ALA A 32 7.76 5.39 5.56
N MET A 33 7.84 6.57 6.16
CA MET A 33 9.11 7.22 6.52
C MET A 33 9.93 6.38 7.50
N LEU A 34 9.31 5.84 8.54
CA LEU A 34 9.99 5.01 9.54
C LEU A 34 10.45 3.66 8.97
N ALA A 35 9.75 3.15 7.96
CA ALA A 35 10.09 1.88 7.29
C ALA A 35 11.16 2.03 6.20
N THR A 36 11.47 3.25 5.75
CA THR A 36 12.44 3.54 4.70
C THR A 36 13.37 4.69 5.13
N GLN A 37 14.21 4.44 6.13
CA GLN A 37 15.14 5.45 6.64
C GLN A 37 16.40 5.57 5.76
N ASP A 38 16.87 4.47 5.18
CA ASP A 38 18.01 4.41 4.26
C ASP A 38 17.56 3.90 2.90
N ILE A 39 17.13 4.84 2.05
CA ILE A 39 16.48 4.58 0.76
C ILE A 39 17.30 3.70 -0.20
N GLU A 40 18.63 3.72 -0.09
CA GLU A 40 19.51 2.94 -0.97
C GLU A 40 19.68 1.48 -0.52
N GLN A 41 19.41 1.18 0.77
CA GLN A 41 19.62 -0.16 1.36
C GLN A 41 18.30 -0.84 1.75
N ASP A 42 17.20 -0.09 1.87
CA ASP A 42 15.96 -0.60 2.43
C ASP A 42 15.18 -1.46 1.41
N ARG A 43 14.99 -2.73 1.78
CA ARG A 43 14.09 -3.66 1.10
C ARG A 43 12.86 -3.88 1.98
N VAL A 44 11.70 -3.43 1.50
CA VAL A 44 10.45 -3.53 2.25
C VAL A 44 9.59 -4.69 1.76
N VAL A 45 9.09 -5.50 2.70
CA VAL A 45 8.06 -6.52 2.44
C VAL A 45 6.77 -6.10 3.12
N GLU A 46 5.73 -5.82 2.33
CA GLU A 46 4.40 -5.49 2.86
C GLU A 46 3.54 -6.75 2.98
N ILE A 47 3.07 -7.04 4.19
CA ILE A 47 2.13 -8.14 4.44
C ILE A 47 0.71 -7.60 4.54
N GLY A 48 -0.16 -8.11 3.67
CA GLY A 48 -1.56 -7.72 3.63
C GLY A 48 -1.80 -6.31 3.08
N PRO A 49 -1.40 -6.02 1.82
CA PRO A 49 -1.49 -4.66 1.25
C PRO A 49 -2.92 -4.12 1.16
N GLY A 50 -3.93 -5.00 1.20
CA GLY A 50 -5.33 -4.63 1.22
C GLY A 50 -5.71 -3.78 -0.01
N ARG A 51 -5.94 -2.48 0.21
CA ARG A 51 -6.27 -1.52 -0.85
C ARG A 51 -5.06 -0.79 -1.43
N GLY A 52 -3.85 -1.12 -0.97
CA GLY A 52 -2.61 -0.48 -1.34
C GLY A 52 -2.42 0.92 -0.75
N ALA A 53 -3.08 1.20 0.38
CA ALA A 53 -2.98 2.51 1.04
C ALA A 53 -1.54 2.81 1.48
N LEU A 54 -0.85 1.82 2.06
CA LEU A 54 0.55 1.93 2.48
C LEU A 54 1.53 1.59 1.34
N THR A 55 1.15 0.72 0.39
CA THR A 55 1.97 0.43 -0.79
C THR A 55 2.37 1.71 -1.54
N ARG A 56 1.44 2.64 -1.77
CA ARG A 56 1.73 3.89 -2.51
C ARG A 56 2.84 4.75 -1.88
N PRO A 57 2.76 5.15 -0.60
CA PRO A 57 3.79 5.97 0.03
C PRO A 57 5.11 5.22 0.21
N LEU A 58 5.11 3.89 0.33
CA LEU A 58 6.33 3.08 0.31
C LEU A 58 7.00 3.11 -1.07
N LEU A 59 6.23 2.92 -2.15
CA LEU A 59 6.72 2.99 -3.53
C LEU A 59 7.32 4.34 -3.90
N ALA A 60 6.81 5.43 -3.32
CA ALA A 60 7.36 6.76 -3.52
C ALA A 60 8.72 6.98 -2.83
N ARG A 61 9.16 6.03 -2.00
CA ARG A 61 10.35 6.10 -1.16
C ARG A 61 11.33 4.96 -1.39
N VAL A 62 11.12 4.10 -2.39
CA VAL A 62 12.07 3.04 -2.73
C VAL A 62 12.54 3.23 -4.16
N ASP A 63 13.84 3.12 -4.39
CA ASP A 63 14.44 3.42 -5.70
C ASP A 63 14.20 2.32 -6.74
N ARG A 64 13.93 1.08 -6.30
CA ARG A 64 13.76 -0.08 -7.19
C ARG A 64 12.72 -1.05 -6.66
N LEU A 65 11.89 -1.53 -7.59
CA LEU A 65 11.08 -2.74 -7.45
C LEU A 65 11.87 -3.92 -8.04
N PRO A 66 11.98 -5.06 -7.35
CA PRO A 66 12.55 -6.28 -7.94
C PRO A 66 11.69 -6.82 -9.09
#